data_AF-A0A1E3QN61-F1
#
_entry.id   AF-A0A1E3QN61-F1
#
_cell.length_a   1.000
_cell.length_b   1.000
_cell.length_c   1.000
_cell.angle_alpha   90.00
_cell.angle_beta   90.00
_cell.angle_gamma   90.00
#
_symmetry.space_group_name_H-M   'P 1'
#
loop_
_entity.id
_entity.type
_entity.pdbx_description
1 polymer ?
#
loop_
_entity_poly.entity_id
_entity_poly.type
_entity_poly.pdbx_seq_one_letter_code
_entity_poly.pdbx_strand_id
1 'polypeptide(L)'
;MEFHDRPQATGSHMLIPTPQEFAACNAQALSDRKHKFRQKLIVALDILILLLFICVYLADLSALKLLIKVGLQFTLADPFPTTAIQNISKARRNRIVQFLMWFTIYANLGLIALHLWHGNRALQQYLGPNEDYVYGGFFIQVIGERVYRSLWMLARVLLWDILAFAAQLVLFSITCVSECVLLPQSEAGEDGYSGRVLIYEINIWENLSAAFNYDVADRESNIPESLFV
;
A
#
# COMPACT_ATOMS: atom_id res chain seq x y z
N MET A 1 -38.74 -32.84 -31.95
CA MET A 1 -37.58 -33.74 -31.77
C MET A 1 -36.64 -33.47 -32.91
N GLU A 2 -35.67 -32.58 -32.69
CA GLU A 2 -34.62 -32.26 -33.64
C GLU A 2 -33.32 -32.42 -32.87
N PHE A 3 -32.69 -33.58 -33.05
CA PHE A 3 -31.37 -33.84 -32.49
C PHE A 3 -30.38 -33.05 -33.34
N HIS A 4 -29.94 -31.91 -32.81
CA HIS A 4 -28.80 -31.20 -33.36
C HIS A 4 -27.56 -32.08 -33.18
N ASP A 5 -27.14 -32.70 -34.28
CA ASP A 5 -25.87 -33.40 -34.40
C ASP A 5 -24.74 -32.45 -34.00
N ARG A 6 -24.13 -32.73 -32.84
CA ARG A 6 -22.85 -32.11 -32.49
C ARG A 6 -21.82 -32.63 -33.48
N PRO A 7 -21.03 -31.75 -34.13
CA PRO A 7 -19.96 -32.20 -35.00
C PRO A 7 -19.03 -33.11 -34.21
N GLN A 8 -18.87 -34.34 -34.71
CA GLN A 8 -17.91 -35.30 -34.20
C GLN A 8 -16.54 -34.64 -34.22
N ALA A 9 -15.90 -34.58 -33.06
CA ALA A 9 -14.53 -34.12 -32.91
C ALA A 9 -13.64 -35.01 -33.79
N THR A 10 -13.32 -34.52 -34.98
CA THR A 10 -12.31 -35.08 -35.86
C THR A 10 -11.01 -35.13 -35.07
N GLY A 11 -10.36 -36.30 -35.09
CA GLY A 11 -9.18 -36.62 -34.30
C GLY A 11 -8.16 -35.50 -34.35
N SER A 12 -8.07 -34.75 -33.26
CA SER A 12 -6.92 -33.92 -32.98
C SER A 12 -5.78 -34.89 -32.75
N HIS A 13 -4.93 -35.06 -33.77
CA HIS A 13 -3.57 -35.54 -33.54
C HIS A 13 -3.06 -34.78 -32.32
N MET A 14 -2.76 -35.52 -31.25
CA MET A 14 -2.15 -34.99 -30.03
C MET A 14 -0.80 -34.41 -30.44
N LEU A 15 -0.80 -33.15 -30.89
CA LEU A 15 0.38 -32.35 -31.12
C LEU A 15 0.97 -32.16 -29.74
N ILE A 16 1.98 -32.98 -29.43
CA ILE A 16 2.78 -32.81 -28.23
C ILE A 16 3.39 -31.41 -28.36
N PRO A 17 3.03 -30.47 -27.46
CA PRO A 17 3.52 -29.11 -27.55
C PRO A 17 5.04 -29.12 -27.55
N THR A 18 5.63 -28.28 -28.38
CA THR A 18 7.09 -28.15 -28.39
C THR A 18 7.55 -27.65 -27.01
N PRO A 19 8.79 -27.98 -26.59
CA PRO A 19 9.33 -27.48 -25.31
C PRO A 19 9.23 -25.95 -25.18
N GLN A 20 9.33 -25.22 -26.29
CA GLN A 20 9.22 -23.76 -26.35
C GLN A 20 7.79 -23.28 -26.07
N GLU A 21 6.78 -23.90 -26.69
CA GLU A 21 5.36 -23.56 -26.45
C GLU A 21 4.94 -23.89 -25.02
N PHE A 22 5.43 -25.01 -24.48
CA PHE A 22 5.18 -25.37 -23.08
C PHE A 22 5.79 -24.36 -22.10
N ALA A 23 7.04 -23.94 -22.35
CA ALA A 23 7.71 -22.93 -21.53
C ALA A 23 6.98 -21.59 -21.56
N ALA A 24 6.53 -21.14 -22.74
CA ALA A 24 5.77 -19.91 -22.90
C ALA A 24 4.41 -19.96 -22.15
N CYS A 25 3.68 -21.07 -22.29
CA CYS A 25 2.41 -21.28 -21.59
C CYS A 25 2.60 -21.30 -20.06
N ASN A 26 3.65 -21.95 -19.58
CA ASN A 26 3.97 -22.00 -18.15
C ASN A 26 4.36 -20.62 -17.61
N ALA A 27 5.16 -19.84 -18.34
CA ALA A 27 5.52 -18.48 -17.96
C ALA A 27 4.29 -17.56 -17.88
N GLN A 28 3.36 -17.67 -18.84
CA GLN A 28 2.09 -16.94 -18.81
C GLN A 28 1.22 -17.35 -17.61
N ALA A 29 1.04 -18.66 -17.39
CA ALA A 29 0.27 -19.15 -16.25
C ALA A 29 0.88 -18.73 -14.91
N LEU A 30 2.21 -18.67 -14.81
CA LEU A 30 2.92 -18.18 -13.63
C LEU A 30 2.67 -16.68 -13.42
N SER A 31 2.79 -15.86 -14.47
CA SER A 31 2.48 -14.42 -14.43
C SER A 31 1.05 -14.16 -13.93
N ASP A 32 0.07 -14.88 -14.48
CA ASP A 32 -1.34 -14.76 -14.08
C ASP A 32 -1.56 -15.12 -12.61
N ARG A 33 -0.89 -16.16 -12.12
CA ARG A 33 -0.96 -16.58 -10.71
C ARG A 33 -0.34 -15.51 -9.79
N LYS A 34 0.82 -14.95 -10.15
CA LYS A 34 1.46 -13.88 -9.41
C LYS A 34 0.57 -12.64 -9.33
N HIS A 35 -0.04 -12.26 -10.44
CA HIS A 35 -0.98 -11.14 -10.49
C HIS A 35 -2.21 -11.36 -9.60
N LYS A 36 -2.86 -12.53 -9.71
CA LYS A 36 -4.02 -12.90 -8.88
C LYS A 36 -3.67 -12.96 -7.39
N PHE A 37 -2.51 -13.50 -7.04
CA PHE A 37 -2.04 -13.53 -5.66
C PHE A 37 -1.85 -12.12 -5.10
N ARG A 38 -1.18 -11.24 -5.86
CA ARG A 38 -0.96 -9.84 -5.47
C ARG A 38 -2.27 -9.09 -5.26
N GLN A 39 -3.24 -9.22 -6.18
CA GLN A 39 -4.55 -8.59 -6.03
C GLN A 39 -5.25 -9.04 -4.74
N LYS A 40 -5.23 -10.35 -4.45
CA LYS A 40 -5.80 -10.88 -3.21
C LYS A 40 -5.08 -10.36 -1.96
N LEU A 41 -3.75 -10.24 -2.02
CA LEU A 41 -2.95 -9.70 -0.92
C LEU A 41 -3.25 -8.22 -0.66
N ILE A 42 -3.38 -7.41 -1.72
CA ILE A 42 -3.76 -6.00 -1.63
C ILE A 42 -5.13 -5.86 -0.94
N VAL A 43 -6.14 -6.62 -1.40
CA VAL A 43 -7.49 -6.57 -0.80
C VAL A 43 -7.46 -7.03 0.67
N ALA A 44 -6.70 -8.08 0.99
CA ALA A 44 -6.58 -8.55 2.36
C ALA A 44 -5.91 -7.51 3.28
N LEU A 45 -4.86 -6.83 2.80
CA LEU A 45 -4.20 -5.75 3.54
C LEU A 45 -5.09 -4.52 3.70
N ASP A 46 -5.85 -4.17 2.67
CA ASP A 46 -6.80 -3.05 2.72
C ASP A 46 -7.89 -3.29 3.78
N ILE A 47 -8.47 -4.50 3.81
CA ILE A 47 -9.42 -4.92 4.85
C ILE A 47 -8.76 -4.86 6.24
N LEU A 48 -7.52 -5.34 6.38
CA LEU A 48 -6.79 -5.28 7.64
C LEU A 48 -6.58 -3.85 8.12
N ILE A 49 -6.20 -2.93 7.23
CA ILE A 49 -6.01 -1.51 7.56
C ILE A 49 -7.33 -0.85 7.98
N LEU A 50 -8.43 -1.14 7.27
CA LEU A 50 -9.75 -0.64 7.64
C LEU A 50 -10.19 -1.14 9.03
N LEU A 51 -9.91 -2.41 9.36
CA LEU A 51 -10.16 -2.95 10.70
C LEU A 51 -9.31 -2.25 11.76
N LEU A 52 -8.02 -2.00 11.49
CA LEU A 52 -7.16 -1.24 12.40
C LEU A 52 -7.67 0.19 12.61
N PHE A 53 -8.20 0.85 11.57
CA PHE A 53 -8.84 2.16 11.71
C PHE A 53 -10.10 2.13 12.57
N ILE A 54 -10.93 1.10 12.43
CA ILE A 54 -12.08 0.90 13.32
C ILE A 54 -11.60 0.74 14.77
N CYS A 55 -10.53 -0.03 15.02
CA CYS A 55 -9.96 -0.17 16.36
C CYS A 55 -9.44 1.17 16.93
N VAL A 56 -8.74 1.98 16.13
CA VAL A 56 -8.29 3.33 16.52
C VAL A 56 -9.50 4.24 16.80
N TYR A 57 -10.51 4.21 15.93
CA TYR A 57 -11.74 4.99 16.10
C TYR A 57 -12.49 4.61 17.36
N LEU A 58 -12.65 3.32 17.66
CA LEU A 58 -13.30 2.88 18.90
C LEU A 58 -12.50 3.29 20.15
N ALA A 59 -11.18 3.46 20.02
CA ALA A 59 -10.33 3.86 21.14
C ALA A 59 -10.34 5.38 21.38
N ASP A 60 -10.35 6.20 20.34
CA ASP A 60 -10.21 7.66 20.40
C ASP A 60 -11.52 8.44 20.13
N LEU A 61 -12.48 7.80 19.45
CA LEU A 61 -13.79 8.32 19.02
C LEU A 61 -13.73 9.60 18.14
N SER A 62 -12.57 9.91 17.58
CA SER A 62 -12.40 11.07 16.69
C SER A 62 -12.77 10.75 15.24
N ALA A 63 -13.95 11.20 14.82
CA ALA A 63 -14.44 11.01 13.45
C ALA A 63 -13.56 11.73 12.40
N LEU A 64 -13.02 12.91 12.72
CA LEU A 64 -12.16 13.66 11.81
C LEU A 64 -10.85 12.92 11.50
N LYS A 65 -10.21 12.33 12.51
CA LYS A 65 -8.98 11.53 12.32
C LYS A 65 -9.28 10.28 11.50
N LEU A 66 -10.42 9.64 11.74
CA LEU A 66 -10.89 8.51 10.93
C LEU A 66 -11.08 8.94 9.47
N LEU A 67 -11.72 10.08 9.21
CA LEU A 67 -11.94 10.59 7.86
C LEU A 67 -10.62 10.85 7.12
N ILE A 68 -9.64 11.47 7.79
CA ILE A 68 -8.30 11.69 7.22
C ILE A 68 -7.63 10.34 6.90
N LYS A 69 -7.69 9.37 7.81
CA LYS A 69 -7.13 8.03 7.61
C LYS A 69 -7.79 7.28 6.45
N VAL A 70 -9.12 7.32 6.36
CA VAL A 70 -9.88 6.69 5.28
C VAL A 70 -9.57 7.36 3.94
N GLY A 71 -9.47 8.70 3.89
CA GLY A 71 -9.09 9.42 2.68
C GLY A 71 -7.68 9.06 2.21
N LEU A 72 -6.72 8.99 3.14
CA LEU A 72 -5.37 8.51 2.84
C LEU A 72 -5.40 7.08 2.30
N GLN A 73 -6.15 6.18 2.94
CA GLN A 73 -6.25 4.79 2.53
C GLN A 73 -6.89 4.61 1.15
N PHE A 74 -7.94 5.36 0.85
CA PHE A 74 -8.56 5.37 -0.47
C PHE A 74 -7.55 5.76 -1.56
N THR A 75 -6.68 6.73 -1.27
CA THR A 75 -5.63 7.18 -2.19
C THR A 75 -4.54 6.10 -2.40
N LEU A 76 -4.29 5.25 -1.39
CA LEU A 76 -3.29 4.17 -1.45
C LEU A 76 -3.83 2.86 -2.05
N ALA A 77 -5.14 2.62 -1.94
CA ALA A 77 -5.78 1.40 -2.44
C ALA A 77 -5.75 1.34 -3.98
N ASP A 78 -5.91 2.50 -4.63
CA ASP A 78 -5.81 2.64 -6.08
C ASP A 78 -5.02 3.91 -6.44
N PRO A 79 -3.68 3.89 -6.30
CA PRO A 79 -2.82 5.05 -6.56
C PRO A 79 -2.83 5.46 -8.03
N PHE A 80 -3.25 4.56 -8.91
CA PHE A 80 -3.23 4.73 -10.36
C PHE A 80 -4.49 4.10 -10.97
N PRO A 81 -5.61 4.84 -11.08
CA PRO A 81 -6.81 4.30 -11.69
C PRO A 81 -6.53 3.89 -13.14
N THR A 82 -7.03 2.71 -13.54
CA THR A 82 -6.71 2.04 -14.82
C THR A 82 -6.92 2.90 -16.06
N THR A 83 -7.83 3.88 -15.98
CA THR A 83 -8.14 4.82 -17.06
C THR A 83 -7.09 5.93 -17.23
N ALA A 84 -6.29 6.22 -16.19
CA ALA A 84 -5.29 7.28 -16.19
C ALA A 84 -3.88 6.78 -16.56
N ILE A 85 -3.58 5.48 -16.38
CA ILE A 85 -2.21 4.94 -16.51
C ILE A 85 -1.68 4.94 -17.94
N GLN A 86 -2.54 4.72 -18.94
CA GLN A 86 -2.07 4.41 -20.30
C GLN A 86 -1.25 5.54 -20.94
N ASN A 87 -1.34 6.77 -20.42
CA ASN A 87 -0.67 7.95 -20.99
C ASN A 87 0.28 8.68 -20.02
N ILE A 88 0.59 8.12 -18.85
CA ILE A 88 1.47 8.79 -17.87
C ILE A 88 2.92 8.40 -18.13
N SER A 89 3.79 9.41 -18.28
CA SER A 89 5.24 9.19 -18.40
C SER A 89 5.82 8.56 -17.12
N LYS A 90 6.86 7.74 -17.27
CA LYS A 90 7.56 7.10 -16.12
C LYS A 90 8.00 8.12 -15.07
N ALA A 91 8.56 9.26 -15.49
CA ALA A 91 8.97 10.34 -14.59
C ALA A 91 7.80 10.94 -13.81
N ARG A 92 6.63 11.15 -14.44
CA ARG A 92 5.44 11.64 -13.75
C ARG A 92 4.91 10.62 -12.75
N ARG A 93 4.94 9.32 -13.09
CA ARG A 93 4.58 8.23 -12.19
C ARG A 93 5.50 8.21 -10.96
N ASN A 94 6.81 8.31 -11.15
CA ASN A 94 7.81 8.35 -10.07
C ASN A 94 7.52 9.49 -9.07
N ARG A 95 7.20 10.68 -9.57
CA ARG A 95 6.81 11.83 -8.72
C ARG A 95 5.54 11.57 -7.94
N ILE A 96 4.53 10.93 -8.55
CA ILE A 96 3.29 10.55 -7.85
C ILE A 96 3.61 9.55 -6.73
N VAL A 97 4.43 8.52 -6.99
CA VAL A 97 4.86 7.55 -5.98
C VAL A 97 5.57 8.24 -4.80
N GLN A 98 6.50 9.14 -5.08
CA GLN A 98 7.19 9.90 -4.03
C GLN A 98 6.23 10.78 -3.23
N PHE A 99 5.33 11.49 -3.91
CA PHE A 99 4.33 12.32 -3.25
C PHE A 99 3.44 11.48 -2.33
N LEU A 100 2.94 10.33 -2.80
CA LEU A 100 2.13 9.41 -2.00
C LEU A 100 2.89 8.86 -0.80
N MET A 101 4.18 8.53 -0.96
CA MET A 101 5.04 8.09 0.13
C MET A 101 5.15 9.16 1.22
N TRP A 102 5.55 10.38 0.85
CA TRP A 102 5.70 11.49 1.79
C TRP A 102 4.38 11.86 2.43
N PHE A 103 3.30 11.90 1.65
CA PHE A 103 1.96 12.16 2.16
C PHE A 103 1.53 11.12 3.20
N THR A 104 1.79 9.83 2.94
CA THR A 104 1.50 8.74 3.90
C THR A 104 2.31 8.87 5.18
N ILE A 105 3.60 9.18 5.08
CA ILE A 105 4.49 9.37 6.23
C ILE A 105 4.03 10.57 7.06
N TYR A 106 3.88 11.74 6.44
CA TYR A 106 3.53 12.97 7.16
C TYR A 106 2.13 12.92 7.76
N ALA A 107 1.15 12.34 7.06
CA ALA A 107 -0.20 12.19 7.60
C ALA A 107 -0.21 11.30 8.85
N ASN A 108 0.47 10.14 8.82
CA ASN A 108 0.52 9.24 9.98
C ASN A 108 1.33 9.83 11.14
N LEU A 109 2.50 10.42 10.86
CA LEU A 109 3.30 11.07 11.89
C LEU A 109 2.56 12.27 12.52
N GLY A 110 1.83 13.05 11.71
CA GLY A 110 1.00 14.15 12.18
C GLY A 110 -0.12 13.68 13.12
N LEU A 111 -0.77 12.56 12.80
CA LEU A 111 -1.79 11.96 13.66
C LEU A 111 -1.20 11.44 14.98
N ILE A 112 -0.05 10.75 14.93
CA ILE A 112 0.67 10.30 16.13
C ILE A 112 1.08 11.50 17.00
N ALA A 113 1.63 12.54 16.39
CA ALA A 113 2.02 13.76 17.10
C ALA A 113 0.82 14.44 17.77
N LEU A 114 -0.34 14.44 17.11
CA LEU A 114 -1.58 14.97 17.66
C LEU A 114 -2.08 14.14 18.86
N HIS A 115 -1.98 12.80 18.81
CA HIS A 115 -2.28 11.95 19.97
C HIS A 115 -1.33 12.20 21.13
N LEU A 116 -0.03 12.34 20.87
CA LEU A 116 0.96 12.67 21.90
C LEU A 116 0.70 14.05 22.52
N TRP A 117 0.38 15.04 21.70
CA TRP A 117 0.05 16.40 22.15
C TRP A 117 -1.19 16.39 23.06
N HIS A 118 -2.28 15.75 22.64
CA HIS A 118 -3.51 15.66 23.44
C HIS A 118 -3.32 14.78 24.68
N GLY A 119 -2.55 13.69 24.57
CA GLY A 119 -2.19 12.81 25.67
C GLY A 119 -1.43 13.49 26.80
N ASN A 120 -0.43 14.32 26.45
CA ASN A 120 0.37 15.04 27.44
C ASN A 120 -0.47 16.03 28.28
N ARG A 121 -1.42 16.73 27.64
CA ARG A 121 -2.33 17.65 28.36
C ARG A 121 -3.23 16.93 29.35
N ALA A 122 -3.75 15.76 28.98
CA ALA A 122 -4.59 14.96 29.87
C ALA A 122 -3.79 14.41 31.07
N LEU A 123 -2.52 14.04 30.86
CA LEU A 123 -1.62 13.63 31.94
C LEU A 123 -1.31 14.79 32.90
N GLN A 124 -1.08 15.99 32.37
CA GLN A 124 -0.85 17.20 33.18
C GLN A 124 -2.06 17.57 34.03
N GLN A 125 -3.29 17.34 33.54
CA GLN A 125 -4.51 17.53 34.34
C GLN A 125 -4.65 16.50 35.46
N TYR A 126 -4.21 15.25 35.24
CA TYR A 126 -4.23 14.22 36.26
C TYR A 126 -3.18 14.42 37.37
N LEU A 127 -2.03 15.01 37.02
CA LEU A 127 -0.91 15.26 37.94
C LEU A 127 -0.90 16.69 38.51
N GLY A 128 -1.69 17.60 37.95
CA GLY A 128 -1.80 19.00 38.37
C GLY A 128 -2.74 19.20 39.56
N PRO A 129 -2.61 20.30 40.30
CA PRO A 129 -3.47 20.59 41.45
C PRO A 129 -4.91 20.85 40.98
N ASN A 130 -5.81 19.89 41.25
CA ASN A 130 -7.30 19.95 41.29
C ASN A 130 -8.01 21.20 40.75
N GLU A 131 -7.77 21.60 39.50
CA GLU A 131 -8.66 22.51 38.79
C GLU A 131 -9.39 21.72 37.71
N ASP A 132 -10.60 21.27 38.06
CA ASP A 132 -11.52 20.44 37.27
C ASP A 132 -12.03 21.11 35.97
N TYR A 133 -11.37 22.15 35.48
CA TYR A 133 -11.85 22.94 34.34
C TYR A 133 -10.78 23.19 33.29
N VAL A 134 -11.03 22.63 32.11
CA VAL A 134 -10.32 23.00 30.88
C VAL A 134 -10.95 24.30 30.35
N TYR A 135 -10.52 25.45 30.86
CA TYR A 135 -10.95 26.74 30.32
C TYR A 135 -10.29 27.01 28.96
N GLY A 136 -11.13 27.12 27.93
CA GLY A 136 -10.95 28.01 26.78
C GLY A 136 -9.60 27.97 26.06
N GLY A 137 -9.43 27.05 25.12
CA GLY A 137 -8.53 27.22 23.98
C GLY A 137 -9.34 27.28 22.69
N PHE A 138 -8.78 27.89 21.64
CA PHE A 138 -9.35 28.04 20.29
C PHE A 138 -9.50 26.69 19.55
N PHE A 139 -10.04 25.68 20.22
CA PHE A 139 -10.18 24.32 19.72
C PHE A 139 -11.65 24.11 19.42
N ILE A 140 -11.92 23.86 18.13
CA ILE A 140 -13.08 23.07 17.75
C ILE A 140 -12.97 21.79 18.60
N GLN A 141 -13.78 21.68 19.66
CA GLN A 141 -14.04 20.39 20.28
C GLN A 141 -14.72 19.58 19.19
N VAL A 142 -13.90 18.85 18.43
CA VAL A 142 -14.39 17.96 17.40
C VAL A 142 -15.22 16.93 18.16
N ILE A 143 -16.53 16.95 17.91
CA ILE A 143 -17.50 16.07 18.55
C ILE A 143 -16.94 14.65 18.55
N GLY A 144 -16.73 14.09 19.75
CA GLY A 144 -16.26 12.72 19.94
C GLY A 144 -14.85 12.54 20.51
N GLU A 145 -14.03 13.56 20.72
CA GLU A 145 -12.69 13.33 21.31
C GLU A 145 -12.73 12.90 22.78
N ARG A 146 -12.12 11.75 23.08
CA ARG A 146 -12.00 11.21 24.44
C ARG A 146 -10.74 11.75 25.13
N VAL A 147 -10.90 12.30 26.34
CA VAL A 147 -9.76 12.67 27.19
C VAL A 147 -9.09 11.40 27.74
N TYR A 148 -7.78 11.26 27.53
CA TYR A 148 -7.01 10.10 28.00
C TYR A 148 -6.84 10.15 29.52
N ARG A 149 -7.43 9.19 30.25
CA ARG A 149 -7.33 9.14 31.71
C ARG A 149 -6.06 8.47 32.22
N SER A 150 -5.37 7.70 31.37
CA SER A 150 -4.16 6.98 31.76
C SER A 150 -3.17 6.85 30.61
N LEU A 151 -1.88 6.78 30.95
CA LEU A 151 -0.80 6.52 29.99
C LEU A 151 -1.02 5.22 29.20
N TRP A 152 -1.62 4.21 29.83
CA TRP A 152 -1.91 2.94 29.18
C TRP A 152 -2.95 3.09 28.05
N MET A 153 -3.98 3.94 28.24
CA MET A 153 -4.93 4.23 27.16
C MET A 153 -4.25 4.93 25.99
N LEU A 154 -3.36 5.90 26.26
CA LEU A 154 -2.58 6.58 25.23
C LEU A 154 -1.66 5.60 24.49
N ALA A 155 -0.89 4.79 25.22
CA ALA A 155 0.01 3.80 24.64
C ALA A 155 -0.73 2.79 23.75
N ARG A 156 -1.94 2.37 24.15
CA ARG A 156 -2.78 1.49 23.35
C ARG A 156 -3.22 2.13 22.04
N VAL A 157 -3.62 3.41 22.05
CA VAL A 157 -3.97 4.14 20.82
C VAL A 157 -2.76 4.25 19.89
N LEU A 158 -1.61 4.67 20.44
CA LEU A 158 -0.37 4.79 19.68
C LEU A 158 0.07 3.46 19.07
N LEU A 159 -0.08 2.34 19.77
CA LEU A 159 0.22 1.01 19.24
C LEU A 159 -0.64 0.72 18.00
N TRP A 160 -1.94 1.01 18.05
CA TRP A 160 -2.83 0.82 16.91
C TRP A 160 -2.47 1.74 15.74
N ASP A 161 -2.06 2.99 16.00
CA ASP A 161 -1.58 3.89 14.95
C ASP A 161 -0.28 3.41 14.31
N ILE A 162 0.67 2.90 15.10
CA ILE A 162 1.92 2.33 14.59
C ILE A 162 1.65 1.10 13.73
N LEU A 163 0.76 0.20 14.17
CA LEU A 163 0.38 -0.98 13.41
C LEU A 163 -0.33 -0.61 12.11
N ALA A 164 -1.26 0.35 12.15
CA ALA A 164 -1.92 0.87 10.96
C ALA A 164 -0.91 1.49 9.99
N PHE A 165 0.01 2.31 10.49
CA PHE A 165 1.05 2.94 9.69
C PHE A 165 1.98 1.90 9.03
N ALA A 166 2.43 0.90 9.79
CA ALA A 166 3.24 -0.19 9.25
C ALA A 166 2.51 -0.97 8.15
N ALA A 167 1.24 -1.30 8.36
CA ALA A 167 0.41 -1.97 7.35
C ALA A 167 0.23 -1.11 6.11
N GLN A 168 0.04 0.21 6.25
CA GLN A 168 -0.02 1.15 5.13
C GLN A 168 1.30 1.24 4.35
N LEU A 169 2.45 1.19 5.01
CA LEU A 169 3.75 1.16 4.33
C LEU A 169 3.94 -0.15 3.53
N VAL A 170 3.49 -1.28 4.08
CA VAL A 170 3.49 -2.56 3.36
C VAL A 170 2.59 -2.47 2.13
N LEU A 171 1.36 -1.97 2.30
CA LEU A 171 0.43 -1.79 1.18
C LEU A 171 1.03 -0.88 0.10
N PHE A 172 1.57 0.28 0.48
CA PHE A 172 2.25 1.22 -0.40
C PHE A 172 3.39 0.54 -1.18
N SER A 173 4.22 -0.27 -0.51
CA SER A 173 5.32 -0.98 -1.17
C SER A 173 4.82 -1.94 -2.26
N ILE A 174 3.69 -2.62 -2.02
CA ILE A 174 3.11 -3.59 -2.94
C ILE A 174 2.36 -2.89 -4.09
N THR A 175 1.60 -1.82 -3.80
CA THR A 175 0.78 -1.13 -4.81
C THR A 175 1.61 -0.18 -5.66
N CYS A 176 2.46 0.64 -5.04
CA CYS A 176 3.14 1.73 -5.73
C CYS A 176 4.51 1.35 -6.29
N VAL A 177 5.28 0.49 -5.59
CA VAL A 177 6.67 0.19 -5.98
C VAL A 177 6.76 -1.09 -6.81
N SER A 178 6.13 -2.18 -6.37
CA SER A 178 6.16 -3.44 -7.14
C SER A 178 5.60 -3.28 -8.55
N GLU A 179 4.62 -2.41 -8.76
CA GLU A 179 4.06 -2.16 -10.08
C GLU A 179 4.93 -1.26 -10.99
N CYS A 180 5.90 -0.55 -10.41
CA CYS A 180 6.94 0.18 -11.15
C CYS A 180 8.11 -0.73 -11.53
N VAL A 181 8.45 -1.71 -10.69
CA VAL A 181 9.58 -2.62 -10.88
C VAL A 181 9.23 -3.79 -11.82
N LEU A 182 7.98 -4.27 -11.80
CA LEU A 182 7.55 -5.46 -12.57
C LEU A 182 7.33 -5.22 -14.08
N LEU A 183 7.68 -4.05 -14.60
CA LEU A 183 7.70 -3.74 -16.03
C LEU A 183 9.16 -3.34 -16.41
N PRO A 184 10.05 -4.21 -16.93
CA PRO A 184 9.97 -5.61 -17.33
C PRO A 184 11.12 -6.48 -16.75
N GLN A 185 10.86 -7.63 -16.14
CA GLN A 185 11.89 -8.68 -16.00
C GLN A 185 11.49 -9.92 -16.78
N SER A 186 11.88 -9.89 -18.06
CA SER A 186 12.31 -11.06 -18.79
C SER A 186 13.57 -11.63 -18.14
N GLU A 187 13.48 -12.14 -16.92
CA GLU A 187 14.46 -13.13 -16.47
C GLU A 187 13.80 -14.49 -16.57
N ALA A 188 13.83 -14.97 -17.80
CA ALA A 188 13.59 -16.35 -18.22
C ALA A 188 14.69 -17.28 -17.65
N GLY A 189 15.04 -17.15 -16.36
CA GLY A 189 16.15 -17.86 -15.72
C GLY A 189 15.71 -18.95 -14.74
N GLU A 190 14.54 -18.82 -14.10
CA GLU A 190 13.93 -19.89 -13.32
C GLU A 190 12.62 -20.31 -14.00
N ASP A 191 12.77 -21.21 -14.96
CA ASP A 191 11.64 -22.03 -15.38
C ASP A 191 11.07 -22.74 -14.14
N GLY A 192 9.76 -22.94 -14.08
CA GLY A 192 9.13 -23.63 -12.94
C GLY A 192 9.48 -25.12 -12.84
N TYR A 193 10.66 -25.56 -13.31
CA TYR A 193 11.09 -26.94 -13.45
C TYR A 193 12.00 -27.42 -12.29
N SER A 194 12.53 -26.51 -11.47
CA SER A 194 13.40 -26.84 -10.32
C SER A 194 12.65 -27.45 -9.11
N GLY A 195 11.31 -27.49 -9.15
CA GLY A 195 10.48 -27.92 -8.01
C GLY A 195 10.39 -26.89 -6.87
N ARG A 196 11.06 -25.73 -6.99
CA ARG A 196 10.96 -24.59 -6.07
C ARG A 196 10.48 -23.37 -6.86
N VAL A 197 9.18 -23.10 -6.80
CA VAL A 197 8.60 -21.92 -7.46
C VAL A 197 8.48 -20.80 -6.44
N LEU A 198 9.38 -19.82 -6.50
CA LEU A 198 9.23 -18.58 -5.76
C LEU A 198 8.10 -17.77 -6.41
N ILE A 199 6.95 -17.73 -5.74
CA ILE A 199 5.76 -17.04 -6.27
C ILE A 199 5.95 -15.52 -6.14
N TYR A 200 6.37 -15.05 -4.97
CA TYR A 200 6.48 -13.63 -4.70
C TYR A 200 7.38 -13.37 -3.49
N GLU A 201 8.40 -12.55 -3.66
CA GLU A 201 9.21 -12.01 -2.57
C GLU A 201 8.91 -10.51 -2.45
N ILE A 202 8.64 -10.06 -1.22
CA ILE A 202 8.36 -8.65 -0.93
C ILE A 202 9.47 -8.15 -0.03
N ASN A 203 10.48 -7.53 -0.63
CA ASN A 203 11.49 -6.82 0.13
C ASN A 203 11.00 -5.39 0.41
N ILE A 204 10.30 -5.22 1.54
CA ILE A 204 9.71 -3.93 1.92
C ILE A 204 10.78 -2.85 2.01
N TRP A 205 11.95 -3.18 2.57
CA TRP A 205 13.03 -2.22 2.78
C TRP A 205 13.61 -1.74 1.45
N GLU A 206 13.88 -2.66 0.54
CA GLU A 206 14.36 -2.33 -0.80
C GLU A 206 13.35 -1.50 -1.57
N ASN A 207 12.06 -1.87 -1.53
CA ASN A 207 10.98 -1.12 -2.16
C ASN A 207 10.88 0.32 -1.61
N LEU A 208 10.96 0.50 -0.29
CA LEU A 208 10.95 1.81 0.33
C LEU A 208 12.20 2.61 -0.06
N SER A 209 13.38 1.99 -0.02
CA SER A 209 14.64 2.64 -0.41
C SER A 209 14.62 3.11 -1.87
N ALA A 210 14.05 2.30 -2.77
CA ALA A 210 13.85 2.66 -4.18
C ALA A 210 12.88 3.85 -4.29
N ALA A 211 11.81 3.86 -3.49
CA ALA A 211 10.87 4.97 -3.47
C ALA A 211 11.51 6.30 -3.02
N PHE A 212 12.43 6.25 -2.05
CA PHE A 212 13.22 7.42 -1.63
C PHE A 212 14.20 7.91 -2.70
N ASN A 213 14.73 7.00 -3.52
CA ASN A 213 15.79 7.30 -4.49
C ASN A 213 15.29 7.65 -5.91
N TYR A 214 13.97 7.62 -6.16
CA TYR A 214 13.43 7.94 -7.49
C TYR A 214 13.85 9.33 -8.02
N ASP A 215 14.12 10.31 -7.14
CA ASP A 215 14.49 11.68 -7.56
C ASP A 215 15.95 11.78 -8.05
N VAL A 216 16.80 10.83 -7.66
CA VAL A 216 18.20 10.76 -8.10
C VAL A 216 18.29 10.14 -9.49
N ALA A 217 17.57 9.04 -9.72
CA ALA A 217 17.58 8.32 -10.99
C ALA A 217 16.96 9.13 -12.16
N ASP A 218 15.92 9.92 -11.90
CA ASP A 218 15.33 10.82 -12.90
C ASP A 218 16.26 12.00 -13.25
N ARG A 219 17.21 12.38 -12.38
CA ARG A 219 18.18 13.46 -12.67
C ARG A 219 19.35 12.96 -13.53
N GLU A 220 19.84 11.75 -13.26
CA GLU A 220 20.93 11.16 -14.04
C GLU A 220 20.51 10.83 -15.48
N SER A 221 19.26 10.40 -15.69
CA SER A 221 18.71 10.13 -17.02
C SER A 221 18.37 11.40 -17.85
N ASN A 222 18.41 12.59 -17.23
CA ASN A 222 18.14 13.87 -17.88
C ASN A 222 19.40 14.73 -18.08
N ILE A 223 20.61 14.20 -17.86
CA ILE A 223 21.83 14.89 -18.30
C ILE A 223 21.82 14.86 -19.83
N PRO A 224 21.69 16.01 -20.52
CA PRO A 224 21.67 16.01 -21.96
C PRO A 224 23.02 15.52 -22.47
N GLU A 225 23.03 14.59 -23.44
CA GLU A 225 24.25 14.07 -24.06
C GLU A 225 25.18 15.17 -24.60
N SER A 226 24.65 16.38 -24.82
CA SER A 226 25.42 17.56 -25.19
C SER A 226 26.40 18.07 -24.11
N LEU A 227 26.37 17.52 -22.89
CA LEU A 227 27.30 17.86 -21.79
C LEU A 227 28.50 16.90 -21.69
N PHE A 228 28.56 15.86 -22.52
CA PHE A 228 29.72 14.97 -22.66
C PHE A 228 30.44 15.26 -24.00
N VAL A 229 31.03 16.45 -24.11
CA VAL A 229 31.95 16.84 -25.20
C VAL A 229 33.27 17.30 -24.59
#